data_AF-A0A2D7FFH9-F1
#
_entry.id   AF-A0A2D7FFH9-F1
#
_cell.length_a   1.000
_cell.length_b   1.000
_cell.length_c   1.000
_cell.angle_alpha   90.00
_cell.angle_beta   90.00
_cell.angle_gamma   90.00
#
_symmetry.space_group_name_H-M   'P 1'
#
loop_
_entity.id
_entity.type
_entity.pdbx_description
1 polymer ?
#
loop_
_entity_poly.entity_id
_entity_poly.type
_entity_poly.pdbx_seq_one_letter_code
_entity_poly.pdbx_strand_id
1 'polypeptide(L)'
;MQHLNWNDLRYILAIERGRTLRGAAQLVGADETTVSRRLKALRILLGDELFWRQRDGTYTPTDLGMAVAARASDMESQIDQISELLSNHKLQVAGLVRLTSVPMVINRWLVRYASDILQRHPGLTLDLIPDSRDFDLNLREADIALRLSRPRTGGSNTLERRIGQLHFAVFASCSVSSTELEALPWIGYDESMSYLPQAQWIEKAARAPGQSFSGLRVLDMEIALEATLAGVGRTLLPIPIARAVSGLIRVGSDTTVLSREVWLLTHRSQKQLSRVKVVTDWLEKIVNVDSQEMSAN
;
A
#
# COMPACT_ATOMS: atom_id res chain seq x y z
N MET A 1 -6.45 7.14 43.43
CA MET A 1 -6.89 7.35 42.03
C MET A 1 -6.00 6.50 41.15
N GLN A 2 -6.56 5.57 40.36
CA GLN A 2 -5.77 4.89 39.33
C GLN A 2 -5.38 5.93 38.29
N HIS A 3 -4.09 6.03 37.97
CA HIS A 3 -3.60 6.91 36.91
C HIS A 3 -3.49 6.09 35.61
N LEU A 4 -3.80 6.74 34.49
CA LEU A 4 -3.65 6.18 33.16
C LEU A 4 -2.17 5.79 32.93
N ASN A 5 -1.93 4.52 32.60
CA ASN A 5 -0.60 4.00 32.31
C ASN A 5 -0.45 3.71 30.80
N TRP A 6 0.74 3.96 30.26
CA TRP A 6 1.10 3.58 28.89
C TRP A 6 0.77 2.12 28.56
N ASN A 7 1.01 1.20 29.50
CA ASN A 7 0.69 -0.22 29.32
C ASN A 7 -0.80 -0.47 29.09
N ASP A 8 -1.68 0.40 29.58
CA ASP A 8 -3.11 0.31 29.31
C ASP A 8 -3.45 0.86 27.92
N LEU A 9 -2.81 1.97 27.50
CA LEU A 9 -2.98 2.56 26.17
C LEU A 9 -2.60 1.60 25.04
N ARG A 10 -1.61 0.70 25.25
CA ARG A 10 -1.28 -0.37 24.28
C ARG A 10 -2.48 -1.28 23.96
N TYR A 11 -3.39 -1.51 24.90
CA TYR A 11 -4.59 -2.32 24.64
C TYR A 11 -5.63 -1.55 23.81
N ILE A 12 -5.75 -0.24 23.98
CA ILE A 12 -6.61 0.61 23.13
C ILE A 12 -6.14 0.50 21.69
N LEU A 13 -4.84 0.72 21.45
CA LEU A 13 -4.25 0.54 20.12
C LEU A 13 -4.48 -0.86 19.57
N ALA A 14 -4.25 -1.90 20.38
CA ALA A 14 -4.44 -3.27 19.92
C ALA A 14 -5.87 -3.58 19.49
N ILE A 15 -6.88 -3.04 20.20
CA ILE A 15 -8.30 -3.22 19.86
C ILE A 15 -8.67 -2.42 18.62
N GLU A 16 -8.18 -1.18 18.52
CA GLU A 16 -8.38 -0.35 17.33
C GLU A 16 -7.83 -1.05 16.08
N ARG A 17 -6.62 -1.63 16.19
CA ARG A 17 -5.91 -2.32 15.10
C ARG A 17 -6.47 -3.69 14.77
N GLY A 18 -6.61 -4.53 15.78
CA GLY A 18 -7.06 -5.91 15.61
C GLY A 18 -8.56 -6.03 15.33
N ARG A 19 -9.33 -4.96 15.57
CA ARG A 19 -10.80 -4.85 15.42
C ARG A 19 -11.61 -5.91 16.15
N THR A 20 -10.98 -6.87 16.80
CA THR A 20 -11.56 -8.01 17.52
C THR A 20 -10.70 -8.28 18.74
N LEU A 21 -11.26 -8.90 19.79
CA LEU A 21 -10.47 -9.27 20.97
C LEU A 21 -9.33 -10.24 20.61
N ARG A 22 -9.60 -11.18 19.71
CA ARG A 22 -8.61 -12.12 19.18
C ARG A 22 -7.46 -11.42 18.45
N GLY A 23 -7.79 -10.53 17.51
CA GLY A 23 -6.78 -9.75 16.77
C GLY A 23 -5.96 -8.87 17.71
N ALA A 24 -6.60 -8.21 18.67
CA ALA A 24 -5.91 -7.40 19.67
C ALA A 24 -4.98 -8.24 20.55
N ALA A 25 -5.44 -9.41 21.02
CA ALA A 25 -4.68 -10.34 21.84
C ALA A 25 -3.39 -10.81 21.14
N GLN A 26 -3.47 -11.12 19.85
CA GLN A 26 -2.31 -11.47 19.03
C GLN A 26 -1.31 -10.32 18.93
N LEU A 27 -1.77 -9.08 18.76
CA LEU A 27 -0.89 -7.91 18.63
C LEU A 27 -0.12 -7.58 19.92
N VAL A 28 -0.70 -7.80 21.09
CA VAL A 28 -0.05 -7.51 22.39
C VAL A 28 0.59 -8.73 23.05
N GLY A 29 0.43 -9.93 22.47
CA GLY A 29 0.91 -11.17 23.07
C GLY A 29 0.21 -11.54 24.38
N ALA A 30 -1.12 -11.35 24.44
CA ALA A 30 -1.95 -11.68 25.61
C ALA A 30 -3.12 -12.59 25.21
N ASP A 31 -3.97 -12.97 26.17
CA ASP A 31 -5.23 -13.66 25.91
C ASP A 31 -6.41 -12.68 25.75
N GLU A 32 -7.49 -13.13 25.10
CA GLU A 32 -8.69 -12.32 24.87
C GLU A 32 -9.33 -11.82 26.16
N THR A 33 -9.27 -12.63 27.23
CA THR A 33 -9.78 -12.28 28.56
C THR A 33 -9.03 -11.10 29.18
N THR A 34 -7.72 -11.03 28.98
CA THR A 34 -6.85 -9.96 29.46
C THR A 34 -7.12 -8.68 28.70
N VAL A 35 -7.26 -8.76 27.37
CA VAL A 35 -7.65 -7.61 26.54
C VAL A 35 -9.02 -7.07 26.97
N SER A 36 -10.02 -7.95 27.11
CA SER A 36 -11.35 -7.54 27.55
C SER A 36 -11.34 -6.92 28.95
N ARG A 37 -10.54 -7.47 29.88
CA ARG A 37 -10.42 -6.95 31.25
C ARG A 37 -9.76 -5.57 31.25
N ARG A 38 -8.71 -5.36 30.45
CA ARG A 38 -8.01 -4.09 30.30
C ARG A 38 -8.89 -3.02 29.67
N LEU A 39 -9.63 -3.36 28.61
CA LEU A 39 -10.60 -2.46 28.00
C LEU A 39 -11.67 -2.02 29.00
N LYS A 40 -12.23 -2.96 29.78
CA LYS A 40 -13.23 -2.65 30.81
C LYS A 40 -12.66 -1.74 31.90
N ALA A 41 -11.42 -1.97 32.33
CA ALA A 41 -10.75 -1.13 33.32
C ALA A 41 -10.52 0.29 32.81
N LEU A 42 -10.09 0.44 31.54
CA LEU A 42 -9.90 1.73 30.89
C LEU A 42 -11.20 2.51 30.73
N ARG A 43 -12.28 1.83 30.34
CA ARG A 43 -13.62 2.45 30.31
C ARG A 43 -14.03 2.99 31.67
N ILE A 44 -13.86 2.20 32.73
CA ILE A 44 -14.19 2.63 34.10
C ILE A 44 -13.32 3.83 34.51
N LEU A 45 -12.03 3.81 34.17
CA LEU A 45 -11.10 4.87 34.50
C LEU A 45 -11.42 6.19 33.78
N LEU A 46 -11.77 6.13 32.49
CA LEU A 46 -12.05 7.29 31.66
C LEU A 46 -13.50 7.78 31.77
N GLY A 47 -14.40 6.94 32.28
CA GLY A 47 -15.80 7.28 32.50
C GLY A 47 -16.67 7.25 31.23
N ASP A 48 -16.15 6.78 30.10
CA ASP A 48 -16.84 6.78 28.81
C ASP A 48 -16.44 5.57 27.94
N GLU A 49 -17.32 5.18 27.03
CA GLU A 49 -17.11 4.05 26.13
C GLU A 49 -16.12 4.43 25.01
N LEU A 50 -15.04 3.66 24.89
CA LEU A 50 -14.02 3.89 23.86
C LEU A 50 -14.30 3.12 22.57
N PHE A 51 -15.04 2.01 22.65
CA PHE A 51 -15.37 1.18 21.50
C PHE A 51 -16.77 0.59 21.61
N TRP A 52 -17.52 0.60 20.52
CA TRP A 52 -18.75 -0.15 20.39
C TRP A 52 -18.45 -1.56 19.88
N ARG A 53 -18.98 -2.57 20.58
CA ARG A 53 -18.96 -3.95 20.11
C ARG A 53 -20.10 -4.18 19.13
N GLN A 54 -19.75 -4.57 17.91
CA GLN A 54 -20.67 -4.92 16.84
C GLN A 54 -21.19 -6.35 16.98
N ARG A 55 -22.28 -6.66 16.26
CA ARG A 55 -22.92 -8.00 16.29
C ARG A 55 -22.04 -9.10 15.72
N ASP A 56 -21.17 -8.76 14.77
CA ASP A 56 -20.19 -9.68 14.16
C ASP A 56 -18.96 -9.92 15.07
N GLY A 57 -18.94 -9.32 16.27
CA GLY A 57 -17.85 -9.44 17.23
C GLY A 57 -16.72 -8.44 17.01
N THR A 58 -16.82 -7.55 16.02
CA THR A 58 -15.85 -6.48 15.80
C THR A 58 -16.05 -5.30 16.76
N TYR A 59 -15.02 -4.46 16.90
CA TYR A 59 -14.99 -3.28 17.73
C TYR A 59 -14.77 -2.04 16.86
N THR A 60 -15.69 -1.09 16.95
CA THR A 60 -15.61 0.22 16.28
C THR A 60 -15.31 1.29 17.33
N PRO A 61 -14.27 2.12 17.15
CA PRO A 61 -13.96 3.18 18.11
C PRO A 61 -15.07 4.23 18.14
N THR A 62 -15.32 4.80 19.32
CA THR A 62 -16.10 6.04 19.46
C THR A 62 -15.25 7.25 19.09
N ASP A 63 -15.81 8.46 19.03
CA ASP A 63 -15.03 9.67 18.79
C ASP A 63 -13.93 9.86 19.85
N LEU A 64 -14.25 9.59 21.11
CA LEU A 64 -13.27 9.59 22.19
C LEU A 64 -12.25 8.46 22.01
N GLY A 65 -12.70 7.25 21.63
CA GLY A 65 -11.83 6.12 21.33
C GLY A 65 -10.80 6.43 20.25
N MET A 66 -11.23 7.02 19.13
CA MET A 66 -10.37 7.47 18.05
C MET A 66 -9.38 8.53 18.54
N ALA A 67 -9.84 9.52 19.31
CA ALA A 67 -8.98 10.57 19.83
C ALA A 67 -7.89 10.04 20.79
N VAL A 68 -8.27 9.12 21.70
CA VAL A 68 -7.33 8.49 22.65
C VAL A 68 -6.37 7.58 21.91
N ALA A 69 -6.84 6.80 20.95
CA ALA A 69 -6.00 5.91 20.15
C ALA A 69 -4.96 6.69 19.32
N ALA A 70 -5.34 7.82 18.73
CA ALA A 70 -4.41 8.71 18.06
C ALA A 70 -3.27 9.18 19.00
N ARG A 71 -3.60 9.60 20.24
CA ARG A 71 -2.60 9.99 21.24
C ARG A 71 -1.73 8.82 21.70
N ALA A 72 -2.31 7.64 21.85
CA ALA A 72 -1.57 6.44 22.17
C ALA A 72 -0.58 6.09 21.04
N SER A 73 -0.97 6.26 19.78
CA SER A 73 -0.10 6.02 18.61
C SER A 73 1.08 7.00 18.56
N ASP A 74 0.86 8.26 18.95
CA ASP A 74 1.93 9.26 19.09
C ASP A 74 2.94 8.85 20.18
N MET A 75 2.45 8.42 21.34
CA MET A 75 3.31 7.93 22.43
C MET A 75 4.08 6.67 22.03
N GLU A 76 3.46 5.73 21.29
CA GLU A 76 4.13 4.53 20.78
C GLU A 76 5.35 4.92 19.92
N SER A 77 5.16 5.90 19.03
CA SER A 77 6.26 6.42 18.21
C SER A 77 7.36 7.07 19.03
N GLN A 78 7.03 7.81 20.09
CA GLN A 78 8.03 8.40 20.97
C GLN A 78 8.88 7.31 21.66
N ILE A 79 8.26 6.21 22.10
CA ILE A 79 8.98 5.05 22.63
C ILE A 79 9.85 4.39 21.56
N ASP A 80 9.35 4.28 20.32
CA ASP A 80 10.12 3.76 19.19
C ASP A 80 11.37 4.64 18.91
N GLN A 81 11.22 5.96 18.97
CA GLN A 81 12.33 6.93 18.81
C GLN A 81 13.34 6.85 19.96
N ILE A 82 12.90 6.70 21.21
CA ILE A 82 13.79 6.49 22.36
C ILE A 82 14.57 5.18 22.17
N SER A 83 13.89 4.11 21.76
CA SER A 83 14.52 2.81 21.51
C SER A 83 15.57 2.89 20.41
N GLU A 84 15.31 3.68 19.37
CA GLU A 84 16.26 3.98 18.30
C GLU A 84 17.49 4.74 18.83
N LEU A 85 17.31 5.78 19.66
CA LEU A 85 18.41 6.52 20.29
C LEU A 85 19.29 5.61 21.16
N LEU A 86 18.69 4.71 21.94
CA LEU A 86 19.42 3.76 22.78
C LEU A 86 20.19 2.73 21.94
N SER A 87 19.61 2.28 20.83
CA SER A 87 20.23 1.32 19.89
C SER A 87 21.34 1.97 19.04
N ASN A 88 21.32 3.30 18.89
CA ASN A 88 22.20 4.07 18.00
C ASN A 88 23.67 4.22 18.45
N HIS A 89 24.19 3.36 19.33
CA HIS A 89 25.62 3.30 19.61
C HIS A 89 26.48 2.90 18.38
N LYS A 90 25.87 2.55 17.23
CA LYS A 90 26.57 2.16 15.99
C LYS A 90 26.12 2.82 14.67
N LEU A 91 25.31 3.89 14.67
CA LEU A 91 24.87 4.60 13.43
C LEU A 91 24.15 3.73 12.37
N GLN A 92 23.74 2.50 12.69
CA GLN A 92 23.08 1.61 11.74
C GLN A 92 21.57 1.72 11.82
N VAL A 93 20.93 2.11 10.72
CA VAL A 93 19.47 2.08 10.57
C VAL A 93 18.99 0.64 10.70
N ALA A 94 18.08 0.40 11.65
CA ALA A 94 17.58 -0.92 11.96
C ALA A 94 16.09 -0.95 12.32
N GLY A 95 15.51 -2.15 12.29
CA GLY A 95 14.12 -2.41 12.66
C GLY A 95 13.22 -2.67 11.46
N LEU A 96 11.96 -2.98 11.76
CA LEU A 96 10.96 -3.33 10.76
C LEU A 96 10.29 -2.09 10.16
N VAL A 97 10.12 -2.10 8.83
CA VAL A 97 9.26 -1.18 8.09
C VAL A 97 8.28 -1.98 7.24
N ARG A 98 6.98 -1.73 7.42
CA ARG A 98 5.91 -2.31 6.60
C ARG A 98 5.54 -1.36 5.48
N LEU A 99 5.69 -1.81 4.24
CA LEU A 99 5.42 -1.04 3.03
C LEU A 99 4.33 -1.73 2.20
N THR A 100 3.20 -1.06 2.01
CA THR A 100 2.11 -1.55 1.15
C THR A 100 2.05 -0.81 -0.18
N SER A 101 1.77 -1.52 -1.27
CA SER A 101 1.38 -0.96 -2.57
C SER A 101 0.39 -1.86 -3.30
N VAL A 102 -0.10 -1.39 -4.45
CA VAL A 102 -0.86 -2.25 -5.36
C VAL A 102 0.01 -3.45 -5.75
N PRO A 103 -0.55 -4.67 -5.91
CA PRO A 103 0.24 -5.90 -6.03
C PRO A 103 1.37 -5.84 -7.05
N MET A 104 1.09 -5.40 -8.27
CA MET A 104 2.10 -5.34 -9.33
C MET A 104 3.25 -4.37 -9.04
N VAL A 105 3.00 -3.28 -8.30
CA VAL A 105 4.07 -2.35 -7.88
C VAL A 105 5.00 -3.03 -6.88
N ILE A 106 4.48 -3.79 -5.92
CA ILE A 106 5.33 -4.57 -5.00
C ILE A 106 6.06 -5.68 -5.76
N ASN A 107 5.29 -6.56 -6.40
CA ASN A 107 5.74 -7.84 -6.93
C ASN A 107 6.69 -7.72 -8.11
N ARG A 108 6.52 -6.66 -8.93
CA ARG A 108 7.29 -6.48 -10.15
C ARG A 108 8.15 -5.25 -10.16
N TRP A 109 7.89 -4.23 -9.35
CA TRP A 109 8.68 -2.99 -9.39
C TRP A 109 9.61 -2.87 -8.19
N LEU A 110 9.07 -2.69 -6.99
CA LEU A 110 9.84 -2.37 -5.80
C LEU A 110 10.75 -3.50 -5.34
N VAL A 111 10.31 -4.77 -5.46
CA VAL A 111 11.13 -5.92 -5.06
C VAL A 111 12.45 -6.00 -5.82
N ARG A 112 12.50 -5.52 -7.08
CA ARG A 112 13.72 -5.52 -7.90
C ARG A 112 14.83 -4.64 -7.32
N TYR A 113 14.47 -3.62 -6.54
CA TYR A 113 15.41 -2.70 -5.90
C TYR A 113 15.64 -3.02 -4.41
N ALA A 114 15.00 -4.06 -3.87
CA ALA A 114 15.06 -4.37 -2.43
C ALA A 114 16.46 -4.77 -1.96
N SER A 115 17.24 -5.44 -2.81
CA SER A 115 18.63 -5.81 -2.48
C SER A 115 19.50 -4.58 -2.19
N ASP A 116 19.28 -3.47 -2.91
CA ASP A 116 20.07 -2.25 -2.78
C ASP A 116 19.90 -1.60 -1.40
N ILE A 117 18.66 -1.50 -0.91
CA ILE A 117 18.38 -0.91 0.41
C ILE A 117 18.81 -1.84 1.55
N LEU A 118 18.62 -3.16 1.42
CA LEU A 118 18.98 -4.13 2.46
C LEU A 118 20.50 -4.29 2.60
N GLN A 119 21.26 -4.18 1.52
CA GLN A 119 22.73 -4.17 1.59
C GLN A 119 23.27 -2.89 2.24
N ARG A 120 22.66 -1.73 1.95
CA ARG A 120 23.05 -0.45 2.57
C ARG A 120 22.66 -0.36 4.04
N HIS A 121 21.59 -1.05 4.45
CA HIS A 121 21.08 -1.04 5.82
C HIS A 121 20.82 -2.48 6.33
N PRO A 122 21.85 -3.23 6.73
CA PRO A 122 21.71 -4.65 7.11
C PRO A 122 20.82 -4.90 8.34
N GLY A 123 20.58 -3.88 9.17
CA GLY A 123 19.68 -3.97 10.32
C GLY A 123 18.22 -3.72 9.97
N LEU A 124 17.91 -3.27 8.75
CA LEU A 124 16.57 -2.99 8.28
C LEU A 124 15.88 -4.30 7.87
N THR A 125 14.68 -4.51 8.40
CA THR A 125 13.74 -5.51 7.87
C THR A 125 12.67 -4.78 7.09
N LEU A 126 12.39 -5.21 5.86
CA LEU A 126 11.36 -4.63 5.01
C LEU A 126 10.27 -5.66 4.73
N ASP A 127 9.08 -5.42 5.25
CA ASP A 127 7.88 -6.22 4.97
C ASP A 127 7.13 -5.56 3.81
N LEU A 128 7.07 -6.26 2.67
CA LEU A 128 6.34 -5.80 1.49
C LEU A 128 4.94 -6.43 1.44
N ILE A 129 3.90 -5.59 1.41
CA ILE A 129 2.50 -6.01 1.52
C ILE A 129 1.76 -5.65 0.21
N PRO A 130 1.60 -6.61 -0.73
CA PRO A 130 0.88 -6.40 -1.99
C PRO A 130 -0.62 -6.40 -1.74
N ASP A 131 -1.21 -5.24 -1.49
CA ASP A 131 -2.63 -5.10 -1.22
C ASP A 131 -3.13 -3.70 -1.64
N SER A 132 -4.18 -3.70 -2.46
CA SER A 132 -4.76 -2.53 -3.08
C SER A 132 -5.78 -1.80 -2.20
N ARG A 133 -6.14 -2.35 -1.03
CA ARG A 133 -7.04 -1.68 -0.08
C ARG A 133 -6.40 -0.39 0.45
N ASP A 134 -7.24 0.59 0.74
CA ASP A 134 -6.81 1.76 1.51
C ASP A 134 -6.60 1.32 2.96
N PHE A 135 -5.35 1.02 3.33
CA PHE A 135 -5.00 0.67 4.70
C PHE A 135 -5.15 1.88 5.59
N ASP A 136 -5.65 1.65 6.80
CA ASP A 136 -5.69 2.67 7.82
C ASP A 136 -4.30 2.76 8.46
N LEU A 137 -3.52 3.76 8.04
CA LEU A 137 -2.19 4.03 8.60
C LEU A 137 -2.23 4.37 10.10
N ASN A 138 -3.39 4.79 10.63
CA ASN A 138 -3.54 4.98 12.08
C ASN A 138 -3.50 3.63 12.81
N LEU A 139 -3.93 2.55 12.15
CA LEU A 139 -3.87 1.19 12.67
C LEU A 139 -2.49 0.54 12.53
N ARG A 140 -1.48 1.23 12.00
CA ARG A 140 -0.13 0.66 11.74
C ARG A 140 -0.16 -0.68 10.98
N GLU A 141 -1.19 -0.92 10.16
CA GLU A 141 -1.19 -2.08 9.26
C GLU A 141 -0.07 -1.97 8.20
N ALA A 142 0.36 -0.74 7.93
CA ALA A 142 1.59 -0.40 7.24
C ALA A 142 2.21 0.89 7.85
N ASP A 143 3.53 1.04 7.73
CA ASP A 143 4.23 2.27 8.11
C ASP A 143 4.28 3.26 6.93
N ILE A 144 4.33 2.73 5.71
CA ILE A 144 4.36 3.47 4.45
C ILE A 144 3.37 2.84 3.48
N ALA A 145 2.58 3.65 2.79
CA ALA A 145 1.78 3.20 1.66
C ALA A 145 2.17 3.96 0.38
N LEU A 146 2.36 3.21 -0.70
CA LEU A 146 2.55 3.75 -2.04
C LEU A 146 1.30 3.47 -2.87
N ARG A 147 0.66 4.49 -3.43
CA ARG A 147 -0.63 4.39 -4.14
C ARG A 147 -0.56 5.09 -5.49
N LEU A 148 -1.36 4.61 -6.45
CA LEU A 148 -1.41 5.15 -7.82
C LEU A 148 -2.54 6.19 -8.02
N SER A 149 -3.03 6.75 -6.92
CA SER A 149 -4.03 7.80 -6.88
C SER A 149 -3.98 8.45 -5.51
N ARG A 150 -4.39 9.72 -5.43
CA ARG A 150 -4.56 10.36 -4.14
C ARG A 150 -5.62 9.59 -3.34
N PRO A 151 -5.32 9.20 -2.09
CA PRO A 151 -6.30 8.55 -1.22
C PRO A 151 -7.52 9.44 -1.04
N ARG A 152 -8.72 8.82 -0.98
CA ARG A 152 -9.96 9.57 -0.72
C ARG A 152 -10.18 9.84 0.76
N THR A 153 -9.53 9.05 1.62
CA THR A 153 -9.69 9.05 3.08
C THR A 153 -8.33 9.17 3.75
N GLY A 154 -7.77 10.38 3.76
CA GLY A 154 -6.64 10.72 4.63
C GLY A 154 -7.17 11.27 5.95
N GLY A 155 -7.04 10.50 7.04
CA GLY A 155 -7.29 11.04 8.38
C GLY A 155 -6.31 12.18 8.71
N SER A 156 -6.63 13.02 9.69
CA SER A 156 -5.84 14.21 10.08
C SER A 156 -4.35 13.93 10.39
N ASN A 157 -4.01 12.67 10.68
CA ASN A 157 -2.66 12.22 11.02
C ASN A 157 -1.91 11.51 9.88
N THR A 158 -2.49 11.44 8.69
CA THR A 158 -1.81 10.93 7.49
C THR A 158 -1.10 12.06 6.76
N LEU A 159 0.16 11.85 6.42
CA LEU A 159 0.93 12.72 5.54
C LEU A 159 0.88 12.14 4.14
N GLU A 160 0.31 12.90 3.21
CA GLU A 160 0.21 12.55 1.80
C GLU A 160 1.16 13.40 0.97
N ARG A 161 1.95 12.78 0.10
CA ARG A 161 2.82 13.49 -0.82
C ARG A 161 2.87 12.77 -2.16
N ARG A 162 2.65 13.52 -3.24
CA ARG A 162 2.92 13.03 -4.60
C ARG A 162 4.43 13.00 -4.83
N ILE A 163 4.95 11.85 -5.23
CA ILE A 163 6.39 11.62 -5.47
C ILE A 163 6.73 11.34 -6.92
N GLY A 164 5.74 11.24 -7.81
CA GLY A 164 5.97 11.12 -9.24
C GLY A 164 4.72 10.72 -10.03
N GLN A 165 4.94 10.12 -11.20
CA GLN A 165 3.90 9.56 -12.06
C GLN A 165 4.37 8.23 -12.65
N LEU A 166 3.40 7.35 -12.91
CA LEU A 166 3.60 6.08 -13.58
C LEU A 166 2.85 6.13 -14.90
N HIS A 167 3.58 5.97 -15.99
CA HIS A 167 3.06 6.08 -17.35
C HIS A 167 2.70 4.70 -17.88
N PHE A 168 1.62 4.63 -18.65
CA PHE A 168 1.05 3.40 -19.17
C PHE A 168 1.05 3.40 -20.70
N ALA A 169 1.23 2.21 -21.25
CA ALA A 169 1.08 1.93 -22.68
C ALA A 169 0.34 0.62 -22.88
N VAL A 170 -0.06 0.35 -24.13
CA VAL A 170 -0.72 -0.89 -24.52
C VAL A 170 0.36 -1.95 -24.77
N PHE A 171 0.15 -3.14 -24.23
CA PHE A 171 1.05 -4.27 -24.42
C PHE A 171 0.28 -5.52 -24.84
N ALA A 172 0.96 -6.38 -25.60
CA ALA A 172 0.51 -7.70 -26.05
C ALA A 172 1.65 -8.71 -25.89
N SER A 173 1.36 -10.00 -26.05
CA SER A 173 2.42 -11.02 -26.12
C SER A 173 3.26 -10.85 -27.38
N CYS A 174 4.57 -11.06 -27.25
CA CYS A 174 5.51 -11.06 -28.37
C CYS A 174 5.29 -12.23 -29.36
N SER A 175 4.47 -13.22 -28.99
CA SER A 175 4.12 -14.34 -29.86
C SER A 175 3.09 -13.98 -30.94
N VAL A 176 2.46 -12.80 -30.84
CA VAL A 176 1.45 -12.35 -31.81
C VAL A 176 2.10 -11.67 -33.00
N SER A 177 1.59 -11.93 -34.20
CA SER A 177 2.05 -11.28 -35.43
C SER A 177 1.82 -9.76 -35.38
N SER A 178 2.78 -8.98 -35.88
CA SER A 178 2.67 -7.51 -35.93
C SER A 178 1.43 -7.01 -36.69
N THR A 179 0.93 -7.79 -37.65
CA THR A 179 -0.27 -7.48 -38.44
C THR A 179 -1.58 -7.63 -37.65
N GLU A 180 -1.55 -8.34 -36.53
CA GLU A 180 -2.75 -8.67 -35.75
C GLU A 180 -2.85 -7.85 -34.45
N LEU A 181 -1.78 -7.16 -34.04
CA LEU A 181 -1.69 -6.45 -32.75
C LEU A 181 -2.82 -5.43 -32.53
N GLU A 182 -3.23 -4.74 -33.59
CA GLU A 182 -4.28 -3.72 -33.50
C GLU A 182 -5.70 -4.29 -33.46
N ALA A 183 -5.86 -5.55 -33.91
CA ALA A 183 -7.12 -6.28 -33.89
C ALA A 183 -7.26 -7.17 -32.65
N LEU A 184 -6.18 -7.31 -31.85
CA LEU A 184 -6.22 -8.11 -30.62
C LEU A 184 -7.32 -7.59 -29.68
N PRO A 185 -8.10 -8.51 -29.09
CA PRO A 185 -9.14 -8.13 -28.17
C PRO A 185 -8.54 -7.58 -26.87
N TRP A 186 -9.28 -6.71 -26.19
CA TRP A 186 -8.89 -6.12 -24.92
C TRP A 186 -9.13 -7.09 -23.76
N ILE A 187 -8.15 -7.20 -22.87
CA ILE A 187 -8.33 -7.79 -21.54
C ILE A 187 -8.91 -6.69 -20.65
N GLY A 188 -10.20 -6.82 -20.33
CA GLY A 188 -10.96 -5.85 -19.56
C GLY A 188 -10.89 -6.12 -18.06
N TYR A 189 -11.41 -5.19 -17.28
CA TYR A 189 -11.54 -5.35 -15.84
C TYR A 189 -12.96 -5.76 -15.46
N ASP A 190 -13.09 -6.38 -14.29
CA ASP A 190 -14.39 -6.57 -13.65
C ASP A 190 -15.10 -5.24 -13.37
N GLU A 191 -16.44 -5.26 -13.31
CA GLU A 191 -17.25 -4.05 -13.08
C GLU A 191 -16.93 -3.38 -11.74
N SER A 192 -16.58 -4.16 -10.71
CA SER A 192 -16.14 -3.63 -9.41
C SER A 192 -14.89 -2.76 -9.49
N MET A 193 -14.11 -2.88 -10.57
CA MET A 193 -12.88 -2.13 -10.84
C MET A 193 -13.05 -0.99 -11.85
N SER A 194 -14.29 -0.71 -12.28
CA SER A 194 -14.63 0.36 -13.25
C SER A 194 -14.24 1.78 -12.81
N TYR A 195 -13.93 1.98 -11.52
CA TYR A 195 -13.43 3.25 -10.98
C TYR A 195 -11.95 3.50 -11.32
N LEU A 196 -11.20 2.48 -11.75
CA LEU A 196 -9.78 2.60 -12.05
C LEU A 196 -9.56 3.33 -13.40
N PRO A 197 -8.65 4.32 -13.48
CA PRO A 197 -8.39 5.06 -14.72
C PRO A 197 -8.04 4.15 -15.91
N GLN A 198 -7.25 3.11 -15.70
CA GLN A 198 -6.89 2.17 -16.78
C GLN A 198 -8.06 1.29 -17.22
N ALA A 199 -8.98 0.93 -16.32
CA ALA A 199 -10.18 0.17 -16.67
C ALA A 199 -11.11 1.02 -17.55
N GLN A 200 -11.31 2.29 -17.19
CA GLN A 200 -12.10 3.25 -17.96
C GLN A 200 -11.52 3.51 -19.36
N TRP A 201 -10.19 3.62 -19.44
CA TRP A 201 -9.51 3.79 -20.72
C TRP A 201 -9.71 2.57 -21.63
N ILE A 202 -9.53 1.35 -21.10
CA ILE A 202 -9.72 0.10 -21.86
C ILE A 202 -11.18 -0.03 -22.31
N GLU A 203 -12.14 0.30 -21.44
CA GLU A 203 -13.56 0.26 -21.77
C GLU A 203 -13.90 1.19 -22.95
N LYS A 204 -13.32 2.39 -22.97
CA LYS A 204 -13.46 3.32 -24.09
C LYS A 204 -12.80 2.78 -25.36
N ALA A 205 -11.60 2.22 -25.26
CA ALA A 205 -10.86 1.69 -26.40
C ALA A 205 -11.56 0.47 -27.02
N ALA A 206 -12.09 -0.43 -26.20
CA ALA A 206 -12.77 -1.65 -26.65
C ALA A 206 -14.12 -1.38 -27.34
N ARG A 207 -14.73 -0.20 -27.11
CA ARG A 207 -15.98 0.22 -27.76
C ARG A 207 -15.76 0.94 -29.09
N ALA A 208 -14.51 1.21 -29.49
CA ALA A 208 -14.24 1.81 -30.78
C ALA A 208 -14.60 0.84 -31.93
N PRO A 209 -14.95 1.34 -33.13
CA PRO A 209 -15.27 0.48 -34.26
C PRO A 209 -14.15 -0.53 -34.57
N GLY A 210 -14.51 -1.80 -34.76
CA GLY A 210 -13.54 -2.88 -35.04
C GLY A 210 -12.76 -3.38 -33.81
N GLN A 211 -13.10 -2.92 -32.61
CA GLN A 211 -12.50 -3.38 -31.36
C GLN A 211 -13.44 -4.33 -30.61
N SER A 212 -12.86 -5.17 -29.74
CA SER A 212 -13.61 -6.15 -28.96
C SER A 212 -12.93 -6.49 -27.63
N PHE A 213 -13.65 -7.16 -26.73
CA PHE A 213 -13.10 -7.74 -25.52
C PHE A 213 -12.75 -9.22 -25.72
N SER A 214 -11.76 -9.71 -24.97
CA SER A 214 -11.26 -11.10 -25.03
C SER A 214 -12.19 -12.12 -24.37
N GLY A 215 -13.27 -11.65 -23.73
CA GLY A 215 -14.13 -12.46 -22.86
C GLY A 215 -13.56 -12.66 -21.45
N LEU A 216 -12.28 -12.32 -21.21
CA LEU A 216 -11.67 -12.35 -19.88
C LEU A 216 -11.83 -11.00 -19.16
N ARG A 217 -12.18 -11.06 -17.87
CA ARG A 217 -12.19 -9.93 -16.94
C ARG A 217 -11.25 -10.18 -15.76
N VAL A 218 -10.52 -9.15 -15.36
CA VAL A 218 -9.50 -9.23 -14.29
C VAL A 218 -9.78 -8.24 -13.18
N LEU A 219 -9.28 -8.53 -11.98
CA LEU A 219 -9.43 -7.67 -10.79
C LEU A 219 -8.21 -6.78 -10.52
N ASP A 220 -7.06 -7.09 -11.12
CA ASP A 220 -5.84 -6.31 -10.97
C ASP A 220 -4.93 -6.40 -12.22
N MET A 221 -3.87 -5.59 -12.23
CA MET A 221 -2.92 -5.54 -13.34
C MET A 221 -1.98 -6.75 -13.41
N GLU A 222 -1.77 -7.48 -12.31
CA GLU A 222 -0.91 -8.66 -12.28
C GLU A 222 -1.57 -9.79 -13.08
N ILE A 223 -2.87 -10.01 -12.88
CA ILE A 223 -3.66 -10.96 -13.68
C ILE A 223 -3.72 -10.49 -15.14
N ALA A 224 -3.89 -9.18 -15.39
CA ALA A 224 -3.89 -8.62 -16.74
C ALA A 224 -2.57 -8.90 -17.47
N LEU A 225 -1.44 -8.75 -16.79
CA LEU A 225 -0.11 -9.04 -17.31
C LEU A 225 0.02 -10.52 -17.71
N GLU A 226 -0.31 -11.44 -16.80
CA GLU A 226 -0.16 -12.88 -17.07
C GLU A 226 -1.09 -13.34 -18.21
N ALA A 227 -2.33 -12.84 -18.26
CA ALA A 227 -3.24 -13.07 -19.39
C ALA A 227 -2.68 -12.52 -20.71
N THR A 228 -2.01 -11.36 -20.67
CA THR A 228 -1.39 -10.77 -21.85
C THR A 228 -0.23 -11.64 -22.35
N LEU A 229 0.63 -12.12 -21.46
CA LEU A 229 1.73 -13.05 -21.79
C LEU A 229 1.22 -14.37 -22.37
N ALA A 230 0.09 -14.88 -21.87
CA ALA A 230 -0.57 -16.07 -22.38
C ALA A 230 -1.26 -15.86 -23.76
N GLY A 231 -1.20 -14.65 -24.33
CA GLY A 231 -1.76 -14.35 -25.65
C GLY A 231 -3.28 -14.18 -25.67
N VAL A 232 -3.93 -13.98 -24.51
CA VAL A 232 -5.39 -13.80 -24.42
C VAL A 232 -5.84 -12.51 -25.12
N GLY A 233 -4.99 -11.50 -25.14
CA GLY A 233 -5.29 -10.22 -25.76
C GLY A 233 -4.27 -9.16 -25.36
N ARG A 234 -4.69 -7.89 -25.48
CA ARG A 234 -3.88 -6.72 -25.10
C ARG A 234 -4.47 -5.99 -23.90
N THR A 235 -3.62 -5.30 -23.15
CA THR A 235 -4.05 -4.50 -21.99
C THR A 235 -3.15 -3.29 -21.75
N LEU A 236 -3.53 -2.43 -20.80
CA LEU A 236 -2.69 -1.34 -20.34
C LEU A 236 -1.81 -1.78 -19.17
N LEU A 237 -0.50 -1.58 -19.32
CA LEU A 237 0.49 -1.82 -18.26
C LEU A 237 1.39 -0.59 -18.05
N PRO A 238 1.88 -0.36 -16.81
CA PRO A 238 2.95 0.57 -16.53
C PRO A 238 4.21 0.27 -17.34
N ILE A 239 4.72 1.27 -18.03
CA ILE A 239 5.89 1.15 -18.92
C ILE A 239 7.12 0.65 -18.15
N PRO A 240 7.52 1.22 -16.98
CA PRO A 240 8.74 0.75 -16.29
C PRO A 240 8.65 -0.72 -15.86
N ILE A 241 7.44 -1.16 -15.50
CA ILE A 241 7.21 -2.54 -15.07
C ILE A 241 7.27 -3.48 -16.28
N ALA A 242 6.53 -3.15 -17.34
CA ALA A 242 6.41 -3.96 -18.55
C ALA A 242 7.75 -4.10 -19.30
N ARG A 243 8.59 -3.06 -19.34
CA ARG A 243 9.91 -3.11 -20.01
C ARG A 243 10.84 -4.19 -19.46
N ALA A 244 10.69 -4.54 -18.19
CA ALA A 244 11.50 -5.56 -17.53
C ALA A 244 10.78 -6.92 -17.44
N VAL A 245 9.70 -7.11 -18.21
CA VAL A 245 9.05 -8.41 -18.40
C VAL A 245 9.32 -8.90 -19.82
N SER A 246 10.03 -10.02 -19.94
CA SER A 246 10.23 -10.70 -21.22
C SER A 246 8.91 -11.23 -21.76
N GLY A 247 8.75 -11.22 -23.08
CA GLY A 247 7.55 -11.76 -23.73
C GLY A 247 6.44 -10.74 -23.99
N LEU A 248 6.65 -9.47 -23.63
CA LEU A 248 5.77 -8.38 -24.00
C LEU A 248 6.31 -7.59 -25.18
N ILE A 249 5.39 -7.12 -26.02
CA ILE A 249 5.64 -6.11 -27.03
C ILE A 249 4.64 -4.97 -26.84
N ARG A 250 5.10 -3.74 -27.08
CA ARG A 250 4.25 -2.56 -27.07
C ARG A 250 3.40 -2.52 -28.33
N VAL A 251 2.14 -2.13 -28.20
CA VAL A 251 1.19 -2.00 -29.31
C VAL A 251 0.89 -0.52 -29.57
N GLY A 252 0.86 -0.14 -30.84
CA GLY A 252 0.64 1.23 -31.29
C GLY A 252 1.89 2.12 -31.18
N SER A 253 1.68 3.43 -31.21
CA SER A 253 2.77 4.41 -31.13
C SER A 253 3.51 4.36 -29.79
N ASP A 254 4.75 4.84 -29.77
CA ASP A 254 5.58 4.93 -28.55
C ASP A 254 5.10 5.98 -27.52
N THR A 255 3.85 6.45 -27.63
CA THR A 255 3.29 7.46 -26.75
C THR A 255 2.68 6.87 -25.48
N THR A 256 2.78 7.63 -24.39
CA THR A 256 2.02 7.34 -23.17
C THR A 256 0.54 7.58 -23.44
N VAL A 257 -0.32 6.64 -23.09
CA VAL A 257 -1.78 6.76 -23.29
C VAL A 257 -2.54 7.10 -22.00
N LEU A 258 -1.91 6.86 -20.85
CA LEU A 258 -2.43 7.16 -19.52
C LEU A 258 -1.28 7.40 -18.55
N SER A 259 -1.42 8.38 -17.66
CA SER A 259 -0.50 8.61 -16.54
C SER A 259 -1.25 8.54 -15.23
N ARG A 260 -0.68 7.84 -14.23
CA ARG A 260 -1.21 7.80 -12.86
C ARG A 260 -0.23 8.43 -11.89
N GLU A 261 -0.72 9.28 -11.00
CA GLU A 261 0.13 9.87 -9.97
C GLU A 261 0.57 8.83 -8.95
N VAL A 262 1.83 8.90 -8.52
CA VAL A 262 2.36 8.06 -7.45
C VAL A 262 2.36 8.86 -6.15
N TRP A 263 1.58 8.41 -5.18
CA TRP A 263 1.39 9.04 -3.88
C TRP A 263 2.03 8.18 -2.78
N LEU A 264 2.87 8.81 -1.97
CA LEU A 264 3.46 8.26 -0.78
C LEU A 264 2.69 8.76 0.44
N LEU A 265 2.26 7.83 1.27
CA LEU A 265 1.54 8.09 2.50
C LEU A 265 2.34 7.55 3.69
N THR A 266 2.38 8.32 4.77
CA THR A 266 2.98 7.91 6.05
C THR A 266 2.16 8.46 7.21
N HIS A 267 2.17 7.81 8.36
CA HIS A 267 1.61 8.41 9.57
C HIS A 267 2.55 9.50 10.11
N ARG A 268 2.01 10.61 10.62
CA ARG A 268 2.80 11.75 11.14
C ARG A 268 3.84 11.32 12.17
N SER A 269 3.47 10.42 13.07
CA SER A 269 4.36 9.93 14.11
C SER A 269 5.48 9.03 13.56
N GLN A 270 5.29 8.37 12.42
CA GLN A 270 6.29 7.48 11.82
C GLN A 270 7.38 8.24 11.05
N LYS A 271 7.05 9.41 10.50
CA LYS A 271 7.95 10.21 9.65
C LYS A 271 9.30 10.54 10.30
N GLN A 272 9.36 10.63 11.63
CA GLN A 272 10.57 10.99 12.36
C GLN A 272 11.54 9.83 12.57
N LEU A 273 11.12 8.59 12.33
CA LEU A 273 11.97 7.41 12.52
C LEU A 273 12.93 7.27 11.34
N SER A 274 14.22 7.04 11.60
CA SER A 274 15.23 7.04 10.53
C SER A 274 14.99 5.92 9.53
N ARG A 275 14.52 4.75 10.00
CA ARG A 275 14.17 3.62 9.11
C ARG A 275 13.05 3.95 8.12
N VAL A 276 12.04 4.70 8.57
CA VAL A 276 10.93 5.13 7.69
C VAL A 276 11.45 6.12 6.68
N LYS A 277 12.25 7.10 7.12
CA LYS A 277 12.86 8.09 6.22
C LYS A 277 13.74 7.43 5.14
N VAL A 278 14.57 6.47 5.52
CA VAL A 278 15.42 5.73 4.57
C VAL A 278 14.60 5.01 3.51
N VAL A 279 13.50 4.36 3.91
CA VAL A 279 12.62 3.68 2.95
C VAL A 279 11.88 4.69 2.08
N THR A 280 11.40 5.83 2.62
CA THR A 280 10.76 6.87 1.79
C THR A 280 11.72 7.48 0.78
N ASP A 281 12.97 7.75 1.18
CA ASP A 281 13.99 8.30 0.29
C ASP A 281 14.38 7.29 -0.81
N TRP A 282 14.41 6.00 -0.48
CA TRP A 282 14.63 4.92 -1.45
C TRP A 282 13.49 4.82 -2.48
N LEU A 283 12.22 4.94 -2.04
CA LEU A 283 11.07 4.94 -2.94
C LEU A 283 11.10 6.12 -3.92
N GLU A 284 11.45 7.31 -3.44
CA GLU A 284 11.58 8.50 -4.30
C GLU A 284 12.64 8.34 -5.36
N LYS A 285 13.78 7.73 -5.01
CA LYS A 285 14.84 7.45 -5.98
C LYS A 285 14.35 6.52 -7.09
N ILE A 286 13.64 5.45 -6.77
CA ILE A 286 13.08 4.51 -7.77
C ILE A 286 12.13 5.24 -8.72
N VAL A 287 11.19 6.00 -8.18
CA VAL A 287 10.18 6.72 -8.98
C VAL A 287 10.85 7.79 -9.89
N ASN A 288 11.90 8.45 -9.41
CA ASN A 288 12.61 9.47 -10.18
C ASN A 288 13.51 8.91 -11.28
N VAL A 289 14.22 7.81 -11.04
CA VAL A 289 15.10 7.16 -12.03
C VAL A 289 14.31 6.78 -13.28
N ASP A 290 13.16 6.13 -13.10
CA ASP A 290 12.34 5.69 -14.23
C ASP A 290 11.66 6.86 -14.97
N SER A 291 11.35 7.96 -14.27
CA SER A 291 10.82 9.18 -14.89
C SER A 291 11.85 9.84 -15.83
N GLN A 292 13.14 9.76 -15.48
CA GLN A 292 14.23 10.30 -16.30
C GLN A 292 14.55 9.41 -17.50
N GLU A 293 14.56 8.08 -17.33
CA GLU A 293 14.76 7.14 -18.45
C GLU A 293 13.66 7.27 -19.52
N MET A 294 12.44 7.66 -19.13
CA MET A 294 11.33 7.90 -20.06
C MET A 294 11.37 9.26 -20.76
N SER A 295 12.17 10.22 -20.27
CA SER A 295 12.36 11.52 -20.93
C SER A 295 13.51 11.50 -21.94
N ALA A 296 14.35 10.46 -21.89
CA ALA A 296 15.56 10.31 -22.70
C ALA A 296 15.37 9.42 -23.95
N ASN A 297 14.19 8.82 -24.13
CA ASN A 297 13.77 8.04 -25.31
C ASN A 297 12.58 8.73 -25.99
#